data_AF-B0PGM2-F1
#
_entry.id   AF-B0PGM2-F1
#
_cell.length_a   1.000
_cell.length_b   1.000
_cell.length_c   1.000
_cell.angle_alpha   90.00
_cell.angle_beta   90.00
_cell.angle_gamma   90.00
#
_symmetry.space_group_name_H-M   'P 1'
#
loop_
_entity.id
_entity.type
_entity.pdbx_description
1 polymer ?
#
loop_
_entity_poly.entity_id
_entity_poly.type
_entity_poly.pdbx_seq_one_letter_code
_entity_poly.pdbx_strand_id
1 'polypeptide(L)'
;MLMQMIDCVIEQNPSLSARRTIDMRRYIVNRWNRTHEESIDEDGVALFLCDESRGTLTDEQRVFAKECREEIKACYRNAVLQMFQCGEMMRRHLVSGPEEYCRIFLPQHTVPCSKRLPLCNGL
;
A
#
# COMPACT_ATOMS: atom_id res chain seq x y z
N MET A 1 -7.24 -15.63 -10.92
CA MET A 1 -5.93 -16.28 -11.14
C MET A 1 -4.76 -15.30 -11.02
N LEU A 2 -4.55 -14.35 -11.93
CA LEU A 2 -3.38 -13.45 -11.87
C LEU A 2 -3.22 -12.69 -10.54
N MET A 3 -4.29 -12.03 -10.06
CA MET A 3 -4.22 -11.28 -8.79
C MET A 3 -3.96 -12.19 -7.58
N GLN A 4 -4.49 -13.41 -7.58
CA GLN A 4 -4.24 -14.41 -6.53
C GLN A 4 -2.78 -14.89 -6.55
N MET A 5 -2.17 -15.01 -7.74
CA MET A 5 -0.74 -15.33 -7.85
C MET A 5 0.12 -14.19 -7.31
N ILE A 6 -0.24 -12.93 -7.60
CA ILE A 6 0.46 -11.77 -7.04
C ILE A 6 0.34 -11.73 -5.52
N ASP A 7 -0.85 -12.00 -4.98
CA ASP A 7 -1.03 -12.12 -3.53
C ASP A 7 -0.11 -13.19 -2.96
N CYS A 8 -0.04 -14.36 -3.61
CA CYS A 8 0.84 -15.45 -3.21
C CYS A 8 2.31 -15.04 -3.20
N VAL A 9 2.79 -14.32 -4.23
CA VAL A 9 4.15 -13.78 -4.28
C VAL A 9 4.41 -12.81 -3.13
N ILE A 10 3.45 -11.95 -2.79
CA ILE A 10 3.58 -11.01 -1.68
C ILE A 10 3.60 -11.75 -0.33
N GLU A 11 2.72 -12.73 -0.11
CA GLU A 11 2.67 -13.48 1.15
C GLU A 11 3.90 -14.37 1.36
N GLN A 12 4.43 -14.98 0.29
CA GLN A 12 5.60 -15.85 0.37
C GLN A 12 6.90 -15.08 0.60
N ASN A 13 6.91 -13.76 0.41
CA ASN A 13 8.06 -12.93 0.71
C ASN A 13 7.86 -12.21 2.06
N PRO A 14 8.57 -12.63 3.14
CA PRO A 14 8.34 -12.09 4.47
C PRO A 14 8.52 -10.57 4.55
N SER A 15 9.50 -10.02 3.82
CA SER A 15 9.78 -8.59 3.80
C SER A 15 8.63 -7.80 3.13
N LEU A 16 8.10 -8.30 2.01
CA LEU A 16 6.97 -7.65 1.33
C LEU A 16 5.67 -7.75 2.14
N SER A 17 5.38 -8.93 2.71
CA SER A 17 4.18 -9.11 3.54
C SER A 17 4.24 -8.22 4.79
N ALA A 18 5.37 -8.20 5.49
CA ALA A 18 5.58 -7.31 6.65
C ALA A 18 5.45 -5.84 6.28
N ARG A 19 6.09 -5.41 5.17
CA ARG A 19 6.02 -4.02 4.69
C ARG A 19 4.59 -3.61 4.36
N ARG A 20 3.83 -4.48 3.68
CA ARG A 20 2.42 -4.23 3.36
C ARG A 20 1.57 -4.04 4.61
N THR A 21 1.76 -4.87 5.64
CA THR A 21 1.02 -4.74 6.90
C THR A 21 1.36 -3.44 7.63
N ILE A 22 2.64 -3.04 7.67
CA ILE A 22 3.08 -1.75 8.24
C ILE A 22 2.44 -0.57 7.49
N ASP A 23 2.46 -0.61 6.16
CA ASP A 23 1.89 0.45 5.33
C ASP A 23 0.36 0.50 5.46
N MET A 24 -0.32 -0.64 5.58
CA MET A 24 -1.76 -0.71 5.89
C MET A 24 -2.08 0.00 7.21
N ARG A 25 -1.37 -0.35 8.29
CA ARG A 25 -1.55 0.28 9.61
C ARG A 25 -1.38 1.79 9.50
N ARG A 26 -0.26 2.23 8.92
CA ARG A 26 0.06 3.65 8.74
C ARG A 26 -1.00 4.37 7.91
N TYR A 27 -1.48 3.75 6.84
CA TYR A 27 -2.47 4.35 5.95
C TYR A 27 -3.83 4.51 6.64
N ILE A 28 -4.32 3.47 7.32
CA ILE A 28 -5.57 3.50 8.07
C ILE A 28 -5.54 4.63 9.10
N VAL A 29 -4.51 4.67 9.94
CA VAL A 29 -4.39 5.64 11.04
C VAL A 29 -4.31 7.07 10.50
N ASN A 30 -3.46 7.32 9.51
CA ASN A 30 -3.31 8.66 8.94
C ASN A 30 -4.54 9.13 8.18
N ARG A 31 -5.22 8.23 7.45
CA ARG A 31 -6.42 8.60 6.70
C ARG A 31 -7.57 8.88 7.66
N TRP A 32 -7.77 8.03 8.67
CA TRP A 32 -8.80 8.22 9.69
C TRP A 32 -8.63 9.56 10.41
N ASN A 33 -7.43 9.82 10.95
CA ASN A 33 -7.14 11.03 11.72
C ASN A 33 -7.20 12.33 10.89
N ARG A 34 -7.26 12.23 9.55
CA ARG A 34 -7.47 13.39 8.66
C ARG A 34 -8.93 13.66 8.38
N THR A 35 -9.80 12.66 8.50
CA THR A 35 -11.22 12.74 8.13
C THR A 35 -12.15 12.73 9.34
N HIS A 36 -11.64 12.40 10.53
CA HIS A 36 -12.41 12.31 11.78
C HIS A 36 -11.75 13.14 12.89
N GLU A 37 -12.56 13.63 13.82
CA GLU A 37 -12.09 14.42 14.97
C GLU A 37 -11.44 13.52 16.03
N GLU A 38 -12.03 12.35 16.29
CA GLU A 38 -11.49 11.37 17.24
C GLU A 38 -10.44 10.49 16.57
N SER A 39 -9.29 10.35 17.22
CA SER A 39 -8.23 9.48 16.74
C SER A 39 -8.59 8.01 16.87
N ILE A 40 -8.17 7.21 15.89
CA ILE A 40 -8.26 5.75 15.98
C ILE A 40 -7.08 5.18 16.81
N ASP A 41 -7.36 4.16 17.63
CA ASP A 41 -6.33 3.45 18.39
C ASP A 41 -5.39 2.67 17.45
N GLU A 42 -4.13 3.07 17.42
CA GLU A 42 -3.13 2.48 16.52
C GLU A 42 -2.84 1.02 16.85
N ASP A 43 -2.87 0.63 18.13
CA ASP A 43 -2.63 -0.74 18.57
C ASP A 43 -3.85 -1.61 18.33
N GLY A 44 -5.05 -1.04 18.50
CA GLY A 44 -6.31 -1.63 18.06
C GLY A 44 -6.31 -1.97 16.55
N VAL A 45 -5.79 -1.06 15.71
CA VAL A 45 -5.60 -1.34 14.26
C VAL A 45 -4.60 -2.47 14.02
N ALA A 46 -3.48 -2.50 14.75
CA ALA A 46 -2.49 -3.57 14.60
C ALA A 46 -3.09 -4.95 14.93
N LEU A 47 -3.83 -5.05 16.04
CA LEU A 47 -4.51 -6.29 16.43
C LEU A 47 -5.56 -6.71 15.39
N PHE A 48 -6.36 -5.75 14.91
CA PHE A 48 -7.37 -6.00 13.87
C PHE A 48 -6.77 -6.53 12.56
N LEU A 49 -5.59 -6.03 12.16
CA LEU A 49 -4.89 -6.50 10.96
C LEU A 49 -4.34 -7.92 11.11
N CYS A 50 -3.98 -8.34 12.32
CA CYS A 50 -3.57 -9.72 12.60
C CYS A 50 -4.77 -10.68 12.66
N ASP A 51 -5.85 -10.27 13.33
CA ASP A 51 -7.08 -11.04 13.50
C ASP A 51 -8.24 -10.07 13.62
N GLU A 52 -9.17 -10.13 12.66
CA GLU A 52 -10.30 -9.21 12.62
C GLU A 52 -11.13 -9.28 13.91
N SER A 53 -11.19 -10.42 14.62
CA SER A 53 -11.95 -10.56 15.86
C SER A 53 -11.33 -9.87 17.08
N ARG A 54 -10.11 -9.34 16.95
CA ARG A 54 -9.32 -8.74 18.03
C ARG A 54 -9.32 -7.21 17.95
N GLY A 55 -8.91 -6.59 19.04
CA GLY A 55 -8.83 -5.12 19.18
C GLY A 55 -10.11 -4.50 19.73
N THR A 56 -10.02 -3.21 20.07
CA THR A 56 -11.08 -2.39 20.68
C THR A 56 -11.76 -1.45 19.69
N LEU A 57 -11.49 -1.64 18.38
CA LEU A 57 -12.05 -0.79 17.34
C LEU A 57 -13.57 -0.88 17.31
N THR A 58 -14.21 0.27 17.11
CA THR A 58 -15.67 0.35 16.89
C THR A 58 -16.06 -0.29 15.55
N ASP A 59 -17.33 -0.61 15.35
CA ASP A 59 -17.81 -1.17 14.09
C ASP A 59 -17.53 -0.26 12.89
N GLU A 60 -17.66 1.07 13.07
CA GLU A 60 -17.31 2.06 12.06
C GLU A 60 -15.82 2.01 11.70
N GLN A 61 -14.95 2.02 12.71
CA GLN A 61 -13.50 1.92 12.52
C GLN A 61 -13.10 0.62 11.82
N ARG A 62 -13.81 -0.49 12.12
CA ARG A 62 -13.59 -1.80 11.49
C ARG A 62 -14.00 -1.79 10.02
N VAL A 63 -15.16 -1.20 9.69
CA VAL A 63 -15.59 -1.03 8.29
C VAL A 63 -14.59 -0.19 7.52
N PHE A 64 -14.19 0.96 8.07
CA PHE A 64 -13.20 1.83 7.47
C PHE A 64 -11.84 1.13 7.25
N ALA A 65 -11.37 0.38 8.25
CA ALA A 65 -10.12 -0.37 8.16
C ALA A 65 -10.17 -1.45 7.08
N LYS A 66 -11.33 -2.11 6.87
CA LYS A 66 -11.52 -3.10 5.79
C LYS A 66 -11.42 -2.46 4.41
N GLU A 67 -12.07 -1.31 4.21
CA GLU A 67 -12.01 -0.59 2.94
C GLU A 67 -10.57 -0.16 2.62
N CYS A 68 -9.90 0.49 3.58
CA CYS A 68 -8.50 0.89 3.44
C CYS A 68 -7.56 -0.30 3.17
N ARG A 69 -7.82 -1.46 3.79
CA ARG A 69 -7.05 -2.68 3.54
C ARG A 69 -7.17 -3.13 2.10
N GLU A 70 -8.37 -3.15 1.54
CA GLU A 70 -8.56 -3.57 0.14
C GLU A 70 -7.93 -2.58 -0.85
N GLU A 71 -7.93 -1.29 -0.54
CA GLU A 71 -7.20 -0.29 -1.32
C GLU A 71 -5.68 -0.53 -1.32
N ILE A 72 -5.07 -0.77 -0.14
CA ILE A 72 -3.63 -1.04 -0.06
C ILE A 72 -3.28 -2.39 -0.71
N LYS A 73 -4.12 -3.42 -0.58
CA LYS A 73 -3.93 -4.68 -1.33
C LYS A 73 -3.93 -4.42 -2.84
N ALA A 74 -4.87 -3.63 -3.35
CA ALA A 74 -4.91 -3.28 -4.76
C ALA A 74 -3.65 -2.50 -5.19
N CYS A 75 -3.20 -1.54 -4.38
CA CYS A 75 -1.97 -0.79 -4.61
C CYS A 75 -0.74 -1.70 -4.72
N TYR A 76 -0.56 -2.61 -3.76
CA TYR A 76 0.55 -3.57 -3.77
C TYR A 76 0.49 -4.52 -4.96
N ARG A 77 -0.70 -5.03 -5.31
CA ARG A 77 -0.87 -5.88 -6.49
C ARG A 77 -0.44 -5.16 -7.76
N ASN A 78 -0.87 -3.91 -7.92
CA ASN A 78 -0.51 -3.09 -9.08
C ASN A 78 0.99 -2.80 -9.12
N ALA A 79 1.60 -2.46 -7.99
CA ALA A 79 3.03 -2.20 -7.92
C ALA A 79 3.86 -3.45 -8.32
N VAL A 80 3.50 -4.62 -7.80
CA VAL A 80 4.17 -5.88 -8.18
C VAL A 80 3.98 -6.21 -9.66
N LEU A 81 2.77 -6.03 -10.19
CA LEU A 81 2.51 -6.22 -11.62
C LEU A 81 3.34 -5.27 -12.49
N GLN A 82 3.43 -4.00 -12.11
CA GLN A 82 4.22 -2.99 -12.79
C GLN A 82 5.72 -3.32 -12.76
N MET A 83 6.22 -3.82 -11.63
CA MET A 83 7.61 -4.29 -11.53
C MET A 83 7.89 -5.44 -12.50
N PHE A 84 7.00 -6.45 -12.57
CA PHE A 84 7.15 -7.56 -13.52
C PHE A 84 7.08 -7.09 -14.98
N GLN A 85 6.14 -6.18 -15.28
CA GLN A 85 6.01 -5.61 -16.61
C GLN A 85 7.25 -4.82 -17.02
N CYS A 86 7.76 -3.94 -16.15
CA CYS A 86 8.98 -3.18 -16.38
C CYS A 86 10.17 -4.12 -16.67
N GLY A 87 10.34 -5.16 -15.84
CA GLY A 87 11.40 -6.15 -16.04
C GLY A 87 11.32 -6.86 -17.39
N GLU A 88 10.13 -7.28 -17.81
CA GLU A 88 9.93 -7.93 -19.11
C GLU A 88 10.18 -6.98 -20.30
N MET A 89 9.77 -5.71 -20.17
CA MET A 89 9.99 -4.71 -21.21
C MET A 89 11.47 -4.36 -21.37
N MET A 90 12.21 -4.27 -20.26
CA MET A 90 13.67 -4.10 -20.28
C MET A 90 14.34 -5.31 -20.94
N ARG A 91 13.94 -6.54 -20.59
CA ARG A 91 14.48 -7.78 -21.17
C ARG A 91 14.27 -7.87 -22.68
N ARG A 92 13.19 -7.27 -23.20
CA ARG A 92 12.89 -7.19 -24.65
C ARG A 92 13.43 -5.94 -25.33
N HIS A 93 14.18 -5.09 -24.62
CA HIS A 93 14.69 -3.82 -25.12
C HIS A 93 13.59 -2.87 -25.64
N LEU A 94 12.37 -2.97 -25.08
CA LEU A 94 11.27 -2.04 -25.39
C LEU A 94 11.39 -0.72 -24.62
N VAL A 95 12.12 -0.75 -23.50
CA VAL A 95 12.49 0.42 -22.69
C VAL A 95 13.94 0.24 -22.22
N SER A 96 14.65 1.35 -22.06
CA SER A 96 16.05 1.41 -21.66
C SER A 96 16.25 1.21 -20.16
N GLY A 97 15.20 1.42 -19.37
CA GLY A 97 15.25 1.29 -17.91
C GLY A 97 13.95 1.69 -17.22
N PRO A 98 13.90 1.60 -15.87
CA PRO A 98 12.72 1.94 -15.08
C PRO A 98 12.28 3.40 -15.27
N GLU A 99 13.20 4.35 -15.44
CA GLU A 99 12.81 5.75 -15.64
C GLU A 99 12.03 5.96 -16.94
N GLU A 100 12.44 5.30 -18.03
CA GLU A 100 11.73 5.35 -19.30
C GLU A 100 10.38 4.61 -19.21
N TYR A 101 10.35 3.44 -18.57
CA TYR A 101 9.10 2.73 -18.30
C TYR A 101 8.10 3.61 -17.54
N CYS A 102 8.53 4.21 -16.42
CA CYS A 102 7.68 5.08 -15.59
C CYS A 102 7.13 6.26 -16.40
N ARG A 103 7.97 6.89 -17.23
CA ARG A 103 7.58 8.04 -18.05
C ARG A 103 6.48 7.72 -19.06
N ILE A 104 6.52 6.53 -19.65
CA ILE A 104 5.63 6.11 -20.75
C ILE A 104 4.36 5.45 -20.22
N PHE A 105 4.47 4.58 -19.21
CA PHE A 105 3.39 3.67 -18.83
C PHE A 105 2.74 3.99 -17.48
N LEU A 106 3.40 4.74 -16.59
CA LEU A 106 2.79 5.10 -15.32
C LEU A 106 2.06 6.44 -15.42
N PRO A 107 0.92 6.61 -14.71
CA PRO A 107 0.25 7.89 -14.63
C PRO A 107 1.21 8.97 -14.12
N GLN A 108 1.38 10.04 -14.89
CA GLN A 108 2.15 11.19 -14.44
C GLN A 108 1.31 11.97 -13.45
N HIS A 109 1.46 11.69 -12.16
CA HIS A 109 0.87 12.51 -11.13
C HIS A 109 1.58 13.87 -11.13
N THR A 110 0.93 14.90 -11.69
CA THR A 110 1.26 16.28 -11.37
C THR A 110 0.89 16.48 -9.91
N VAL A 111 1.85 16.31 -9.00
CA VAL A 111 1.67 16.69 -7.60
C VAL A 111 1.43 18.21 -7.61
N PRO A 112 0.24 18.72 -7.25
CA PRO A 112 0.11 20.13 -6.94
C PRO A 112 1.06 20.38 -5.78
N CYS A 113 1.97 21.34 -5.96
CA CYS A 113 2.90 21.76 -4.92
C CYS A 113 2.12 22.39 -3.76
N SER A 114 1.54 21.57 -2.90
CA SER A 114 0.97 22.00 -1.63
C SER A 114 1.17 20.89 -0.62
N LYS A 115 2.20 21.12 0.22
CA LYS A 115 2.61 20.34 1.39
C LYS A 115 3.43 19.10 1.04
N ARG A 116 4.74 19.33 0.88
CA ARG A 116 5.79 18.32 1.05
C ARG A 116 5.43 17.44 2.25
N LEU A 117 5.25 16.14 2.02
CA LEU A 117 5.47 15.15 3.07
C LEU A 117 6.90 15.39 3.58
N PRO A 118 7.13 15.54 4.89
CA PRO A 118 8.49 15.51 5.40
C PRO A 118 9.05 14.14 5.05
N LEU A 119 10.17 14.11 4.34
CA LEU A 119 11.00 12.92 4.28
C LEU A 119 11.37 12.58 5.73
N CYS A 120 10.86 11.46 6.24
CA CYS A 120 11.31 10.92 7.51
C CYS A 120 12.78 10.53 7.33
N ASN A 121 13.69 11.38 7.80
CA ASN A 121 15.00 10.93 8.25
C ASN A 121 14.75 10.01 9.44
N GLY A 122 15.06 8.72 9.29
CA GLY A 122 14.76 7.71 10.29
C GLY A 122 15.59 6.45 10.08
N LEU A 123 16.82 6.53 10.61
CA LEU A 123 17.93 5.55 10.70
C LEU A 123 18.86 5.48 9.48
#